data_AF-A0A4U0UQP8-F1
#
_entry.id   AF-A0A4U0UQP8-F1
#
_cell.length_a   1.000
_cell.length_b   1.000
_cell.length_c   1.000
_cell.angle_alpha   90.00
_cell.angle_beta   90.00
_cell.angle_gamma   90.00
#
_symmetry.space_group_name_H-M   'P 1'
#
loop_
_entity.id
_entity.type
_entity.pdbx_description
1 polymer ?
#
loop_
_entity_poly.entity_id
_entity_poly.type
_entity_poly.pdbx_seq_one_letter_code
_entity_poly.pdbx_strand_id
1 'polypeptide(L)'
;MSHPLSILRAARMAPPEATHTDMEGGLRVDLEVLGKLGHRVPREATWTGDEGKEYVYLGVLEILSRTRALQIEPRFELVTSIIALDCEFQKVYVEALRKHQHRVGRISIVNYFGQIIYDVFAYYDEEPGKILSLPHAELNLDVYWRDLWPENGARPIWEVENNVRNMMRCAKIVVGHAIANDIKVFSEGIFERIAVHDTQLHEPWRKEYGKAPQHMPKLAVLACYLLRKHIQSDEHSSVEDARATMLLFRKDEAAIEAAQGPRRNGVSMKVEVGPSLLIILVRTLRTYPWRPLAEIERGSYNPEFDRAGSRVSFRAAQETLDWAYRHLDESESGYRFDDMHDERDVSDDADGDDFAQLSA
;
A
#
# COMPACT_ATOMS: atom_id res chain seq x y z
N MET A 1 -23.37 2.40 7.96
CA MET A 1 -23.84 3.05 6.71
C MET A 1 -24.12 1.96 5.67
N SER A 2 -24.96 2.20 4.67
CA SER A 2 -25.15 1.25 3.58
C SER A 2 -23.98 1.33 2.59
N HIS A 3 -23.55 0.21 2.02
CA HIS A 3 -22.46 0.19 1.04
C HIS A 3 -22.85 0.98 -0.24
N PRO A 4 -21.98 1.82 -0.82
CA PRO A 4 -22.25 2.59 -2.05
C PRO A 4 -22.76 1.76 -3.21
N LEU A 5 -22.24 0.55 -3.40
CA LEU A 5 -22.72 -0.37 -4.44
C LEU A 5 -24.19 -0.81 -4.23
N SER A 6 -24.60 -1.02 -2.97
CA SER A 6 -26.00 -1.37 -2.66
C SER A 6 -26.94 -0.19 -2.93
N ILE A 7 -26.49 1.01 -2.58
CA ILE A 7 -27.20 2.26 -2.86
C ILE A 7 -27.28 2.49 -4.37
N LEU A 8 -26.19 2.26 -5.11
CA LEU A 8 -26.14 2.40 -6.56
C LEU A 8 -27.11 1.42 -7.25
N ARG A 9 -27.18 0.18 -6.78
CA ARG A 9 -28.16 -0.81 -7.29
C ARG A 9 -29.59 -0.36 -7.05
N ALA A 10 -29.90 0.13 -5.85
CA ALA A 10 -31.22 0.66 -5.52
C ALA A 10 -31.55 1.92 -6.35
N ALA A 11 -30.60 2.83 -6.52
CA ALA A 11 -30.73 4.05 -7.29
C ALA A 11 -31.00 3.76 -8.78
N ARG A 12 -30.34 2.74 -9.36
CA ARG A 12 -30.59 2.30 -10.75
C ARG A 12 -31.97 1.66 -10.95
N MET A 13 -32.65 1.25 -9.88
CA MET A 13 -34.02 0.72 -9.90
C MET A 13 -35.07 1.78 -9.49
N ALA A 14 -34.64 3.01 -9.20
CA ALA A 14 -35.54 4.09 -8.83
C ALA A 14 -36.49 4.40 -10.00
N PRO A 15 -37.74 4.82 -9.70
CA PRO A 15 -38.68 5.13 -10.76
C PRO A 15 -38.25 6.39 -11.52
N PRO A 16 -38.65 6.56 -12.78
CA PRO A 16 -38.19 7.67 -13.64
C PRO A 16 -38.43 9.06 -13.03
N GLU A 17 -39.53 9.24 -12.30
CA GLU A 17 -39.88 10.50 -11.63
C GLU A 17 -38.93 10.90 -10.50
N ALA A 18 -38.16 9.95 -9.96
CA ALA A 18 -37.15 10.19 -8.92
C ALA A 18 -35.73 10.28 -9.48
N THR A 19 -35.58 10.14 -10.80
CA THR A 19 -34.29 10.16 -11.48
C THR A 19 -34.16 11.43 -12.30
N HIS A 20 -33.07 12.16 -12.08
CA HIS A 20 -32.81 13.44 -12.73
C HIS A 20 -31.45 13.40 -13.42
N THR A 21 -31.30 14.21 -14.45
CA THR A 21 -30.03 14.42 -15.16
C THR A 21 -29.67 15.89 -15.05
N ASP A 22 -28.44 16.20 -14.63
CA ASP A 22 -27.96 17.58 -14.60
C ASP A 22 -27.58 18.08 -16.01
N MET A 23 -27.12 19.34 -16.10
CA MET A 23 -26.73 19.95 -17.37
C MET A 23 -25.47 19.32 -18.01
N GLU A 24 -24.66 18.60 -17.24
CA GLU A 24 -23.45 17.92 -17.69
C GLU A 24 -23.71 16.44 -18.02
N GLY A 25 -24.96 15.97 -17.89
CA GLY A 25 -25.34 14.57 -18.13
C GLY A 25 -25.18 13.65 -16.92
N GLY A 26 -24.85 14.18 -15.74
CA GLY A 26 -24.74 13.45 -14.49
C GLY A 26 -26.09 12.96 -13.99
N LEU A 27 -26.20 11.65 -13.72
CA LEU A 27 -27.43 11.06 -13.18
C LEU A 27 -27.48 11.23 -11.66
N ARG A 28 -28.62 11.71 -11.16
CA ARG A 28 -28.90 11.85 -9.72
C ARG A 28 -30.27 11.30 -9.35
N VAL A 29 -30.40 10.78 -8.14
CA VAL A 29 -31.65 10.20 -7.62
C VAL A 29 -32.06 10.89 -6.33
N ASP A 30 -33.36 11.16 -6.18
CA ASP A 30 -33.93 11.78 -4.97
C ASP A 30 -33.61 10.92 -3.72
N LEU A 31 -32.99 11.54 -2.72
CA LEU A 31 -32.51 10.84 -1.53
C LEU A 31 -33.67 10.24 -0.73
N GLU A 32 -34.86 10.84 -0.80
CA GLU A 32 -36.06 10.37 -0.09
C GLU A 32 -36.45 8.94 -0.52
N VAL A 33 -36.28 8.61 -1.81
CA VAL A 33 -36.58 7.28 -2.36
C VAL A 33 -35.65 6.23 -1.77
N LEU A 34 -34.36 6.54 -1.67
CA LEU A 34 -33.36 5.64 -1.08
C LEU A 34 -33.57 5.50 0.44
N GLY A 35 -33.93 6.59 1.11
CA GLY A 35 -34.30 6.57 2.53
C GLY A 35 -35.50 5.67 2.83
N LYS A 36 -36.54 5.70 1.98
CA LYS A 36 -37.71 4.79 2.08
C LYS A 36 -37.35 3.32 1.91
N LEU A 37 -36.30 3.03 1.15
CA LEU A 37 -35.74 1.68 0.97
C LEU A 37 -34.76 1.28 2.09
N GLY A 38 -34.58 2.13 3.11
CA GLY A 38 -33.70 1.87 4.25
C GLY A 38 -32.22 2.14 3.98
N HIS A 39 -31.87 2.75 2.86
CA HIS A 39 -30.49 3.10 2.55
C HIS A 39 -30.09 4.40 3.23
N ARG A 40 -28.95 4.39 3.91
CA ARG A 40 -28.28 5.61 4.39
C ARG A 40 -27.10 5.94 3.49
N VAL A 41 -27.22 7.05 2.77
CA VAL A 41 -26.25 7.53 1.78
C VAL A 41 -25.09 8.27 2.47
N PRO A 42 -23.83 8.07 2.05
CA PRO A 42 -22.69 8.84 2.55
C PRO A 42 -22.85 10.32 2.22
N ARG A 43 -22.50 11.22 3.15
CA ARG A 43 -22.64 12.67 2.95
C ARG A 43 -21.83 13.18 1.76
N GLU A 44 -20.72 12.53 1.48
CA GLU A 44 -19.82 12.84 0.35
C GLU A 44 -20.49 12.58 -1.00
N ALA A 45 -21.55 11.77 -1.03
CA ALA A 45 -22.33 11.48 -2.22
C ALA A 45 -23.65 12.29 -2.30
N THR A 46 -24.00 13.03 -1.24
CA THR A 46 -25.25 13.79 -1.16
C THR A 46 -25.07 15.24 -1.59
N TRP A 47 -26.09 15.79 -2.25
CA TRP A 47 -26.14 17.19 -2.67
C TRP A 47 -27.53 17.78 -2.45
N THR A 48 -27.61 19.03 -2.00
CA THR A 48 -28.88 19.75 -1.85
C THR A 48 -29.08 20.68 -3.04
N GLY A 49 -30.18 20.49 -3.76
CA GLY A 49 -30.56 21.36 -4.86
C GLY A 49 -31.11 22.72 -4.43
N ASP A 50 -31.21 23.63 -5.39
CA ASP A 50 -31.70 25.00 -5.18
C ASP A 50 -33.15 24.99 -4.65
N GLU A 51 -33.91 23.95 -4.98
CA GLU A 51 -35.25 23.66 -4.47
C GLU A 51 -35.29 23.07 -3.04
N GLY A 52 -34.12 22.91 -2.40
CA GLY A 52 -33.98 22.34 -1.05
C GLY A 52 -34.13 20.82 -0.97
N LYS A 53 -34.27 20.13 -2.11
CA LYS A 53 -34.29 18.66 -2.17
C LYS A 53 -32.88 18.07 -2.11
N GLU A 54 -32.74 16.90 -1.49
CA GLU A 54 -31.49 16.18 -1.44
C GLU A 54 -31.42 15.10 -2.53
N TYR A 55 -30.25 14.96 -3.15
CA TYR A 55 -29.98 14.02 -4.22
C TYR A 55 -28.71 13.23 -3.94
N VAL A 56 -28.59 12.07 -4.57
CA VAL A 56 -27.32 11.34 -4.68
C VAL A 56 -26.87 11.27 -6.12
N TYR A 57 -25.58 11.51 -6.38
CA TYR A 57 -24.98 11.32 -7.71
C TYR A 57 -24.56 9.87 -7.92
N LEU A 58 -25.08 9.23 -8.97
CA LEU A 58 -24.73 7.85 -9.28
C LEU A 58 -23.24 7.72 -9.65
N GLY A 59 -22.68 8.70 -10.34
CA GLY A 59 -21.24 8.72 -10.66
C GLY A 59 -20.36 8.72 -9.40
N VAL A 60 -20.78 9.45 -8.35
CA VAL A 60 -20.07 9.46 -7.07
C VAL A 60 -20.20 8.10 -6.37
N LEU A 61 -21.39 7.50 -6.35
CA LEU A 61 -21.57 6.14 -5.81
C LEU A 61 -20.76 5.09 -6.57
N GLU A 62 -20.64 5.22 -7.89
CA GLU A 62 -19.79 4.36 -8.71
C GLU A 62 -18.32 4.47 -8.31
N ILE A 63 -17.82 5.69 -8.14
CA ILE A 63 -16.44 5.93 -7.67
C ILE A 63 -16.24 5.34 -6.27
N LEU A 64 -17.16 5.63 -5.34
CA LEU A 64 -17.10 5.15 -3.95
C LEU A 64 -17.30 3.63 -3.83
N SER A 65 -17.84 2.98 -4.86
CA SER A 65 -17.99 1.53 -4.96
C SER A 65 -16.78 0.81 -5.57
N ARG A 66 -15.74 1.56 -5.97
CA ARG A 66 -14.51 1.00 -6.50
C ARG A 66 -13.45 0.99 -5.41
N THR A 67 -12.68 -0.09 -5.41
CA THR A 67 -11.48 -0.19 -4.60
C THR A 67 -10.46 0.87 -5.04
N ARG A 68 -9.71 1.42 -4.07
CA ARG A 68 -8.54 2.27 -4.35
C ARG A 68 -7.23 1.48 -4.35
N ALA A 69 -7.30 0.19 -3.98
CA ALA A 69 -6.18 -0.73 -4.03
C ALA A 69 -5.84 -1.07 -5.49
N LEU A 70 -4.56 -1.00 -5.83
CA LEU A 70 -4.09 -1.18 -7.21
C LEU A 70 -3.82 -2.65 -7.57
N GLN A 71 -3.62 -3.53 -6.56
CA GLN A 71 -3.25 -4.92 -6.78
C GLN A 71 -3.75 -5.83 -5.64
N ILE A 72 -5.07 -6.06 -5.60
CA ILE A 72 -5.73 -6.88 -4.56
C ILE A 72 -5.26 -8.33 -4.61
N GLU A 73 -5.10 -8.92 -5.80
CA GLU A 73 -4.62 -10.30 -5.93
C GLU A 73 -3.08 -10.31 -5.88
N PRO A 74 -2.45 -11.15 -5.04
CA PRO A 74 -1.00 -11.18 -4.92
C PRO A 74 -0.34 -11.73 -6.19
N ARG A 75 0.61 -10.96 -6.73
CA ARG A 75 1.42 -11.35 -7.89
C ARG A 75 2.71 -12.02 -7.47
N PHE A 76 2.61 -13.25 -6.98
CA PHE A 76 3.76 -14.01 -6.47
C PHE A 76 4.89 -14.18 -7.49
N GLU A 77 4.58 -14.15 -8.78
CA GLU A 77 5.56 -14.20 -9.86
C GLU A 77 6.48 -12.98 -9.93
N LEU A 78 6.08 -11.85 -9.31
CA LEU A 78 6.88 -10.62 -9.25
C LEU A 78 7.79 -10.54 -8.02
N VAL A 79 7.71 -11.52 -7.10
CA VAL A 79 8.50 -11.50 -5.86
C VAL A 79 9.99 -11.67 -6.17
N THR A 80 10.77 -10.62 -5.91
CA THR A 80 12.22 -10.62 -6.01
C THR A 80 12.89 -11.02 -4.69
N SER A 81 14.22 -11.22 -4.70
CA SER A 81 14.97 -11.52 -3.46
C SER A 81 14.92 -10.39 -2.43
N ILE A 82 14.70 -9.16 -2.88
CA ILE A 82 14.54 -7.97 -2.05
C ILE A 82 13.19 -7.35 -2.40
N ILE A 83 12.37 -7.09 -1.40
CA ILE A 83 11.06 -6.43 -1.55
C ILE A 83 11.01 -5.24 -0.59
N ALA A 84 10.15 -4.26 -0.88
CA ALA A 84 9.85 -3.18 0.04
C ALA A 84 8.37 -3.22 0.46
N LEU A 85 8.10 -2.81 1.68
CA LEU A 85 6.79 -2.84 2.30
C LEU A 85 6.53 -1.51 3.02
N ASP A 86 5.29 -1.06 2.95
CA ASP A 86 4.77 0.06 3.74
C ASP A 86 3.28 -0.18 4.08
N CYS A 87 2.87 0.20 5.30
CA CYS A 87 1.50 0.07 5.78
C CYS A 87 0.91 1.42 6.19
N GLU A 88 -0.33 1.64 5.75
CA GLU A 88 -1.21 2.61 6.40
C GLU A 88 -2.01 1.92 7.51
N PHE A 89 -2.36 2.67 8.55
CA PHE A 89 -2.95 2.10 9.76
C PHE A 89 -4.43 2.44 9.95
N GLN A 90 -5.14 1.55 10.64
CA GLN A 90 -6.38 1.85 11.35
C GLN A 90 -6.16 1.76 12.86
N LYS A 91 -7.07 2.33 13.66
CA LYS A 91 -7.01 2.29 15.12
C LYS A 91 -8.03 1.28 15.66
N VAL A 92 -7.69 0.64 16.77
CA VAL A 92 -8.61 -0.18 17.55
C VAL A 92 -8.50 0.20 19.01
N TYR A 93 -9.62 0.48 19.66
CA TYR A 93 -9.67 0.55 21.11
C TYR A 93 -9.85 -0.87 21.67
N VAL A 94 -8.97 -1.27 22.59
CA VAL A 94 -9.05 -2.59 23.25
C VAL A 94 -9.45 -2.39 24.70
N GLU A 95 -10.69 -2.77 25.03
CA GLU A 95 -11.30 -2.52 26.35
C GLU A 95 -10.50 -3.16 27.49
N ALA A 96 -10.07 -4.42 27.31
CA ALA A 96 -9.28 -5.16 28.30
C ALA A 96 -7.96 -4.46 28.66
N LEU A 97 -7.42 -3.64 27.76
CA LEU A 97 -6.16 -2.91 27.94
C LEU A 97 -6.39 -1.40 28.14
N ARG A 98 -7.64 -0.94 28.04
CA ARG A 98 -8.07 0.45 28.11
C ARG A 98 -7.24 1.41 27.24
N LYS A 99 -6.76 0.94 26.09
CA LYS A 99 -5.87 1.71 25.21
C LYS A 99 -6.17 1.51 23.72
N HIS A 100 -5.72 2.48 22.92
CA HIS A 100 -5.72 2.36 21.47
C HIS A 100 -4.49 1.59 20.98
N GLN A 101 -4.66 0.85 19.89
CA GLN A 101 -3.60 0.16 19.17
C GLN A 101 -3.76 0.38 17.66
N HIS A 102 -2.65 0.26 16.94
CA HIS A 102 -2.66 0.28 15.48
C HIS A 102 -2.90 -1.11 14.92
N ARG A 103 -3.52 -1.15 13.75
CA ARG A 103 -3.79 -2.33 12.92
C ARG A 103 -3.54 -1.99 11.46
N VAL A 104 -3.31 -2.99 10.62
CA VAL A 104 -3.16 -2.79 9.18
C VAL A 104 -4.45 -2.22 8.62
N GLY A 105 -4.39 -1.05 7.99
CA GLY A 105 -5.49 -0.47 7.21
C GLY A 105 -5.31 -0.75 5.72
N ARG A 106 -4.14 -0.40 5.19
CA ARG A 106 -3.68 -0.71 3.83
C ARG A 106 -2.26 -1.25 3.91
N ILE A 107 -1.92 -2.21 3.05
CA ILE A 107 -0.53 -2.66 2.90
C ILE A 107 -0.16 -2.65 1.43
N SER A 108 1.01 -2.11 1.14
CA SER A 108 1.62 -2.14 -0.18
C SER A 108 2.98 -2.82 -0.11
N ILE A 109 3.20 -3.77 -1.02
CA ILE A 109 4.46 -4.47 -1.22
C ILE A 109 4.88 -4.32 -2.68
N VAL A 110 6.11 -3.86 -2.87
CA VAL A 110 6.72 -3.73 -4.19
C VAL A 110 7.99 -4.55 -4.31
N ASN A 111 8.30 -4.97 -5.53
CA ASN A 111 9.54 -5.68 -5.82
C ASN A 111 10.74 -4.70 -5.92
N TYR A 112 11.93 -5.23 -6.14
CA TYR A 112 13.17 -4.44 -6.27
C TYR A 112 13.10 -3.34 -7.35
N PHE A 113 12.28 -3.56 -8.39
CA PHE A 113 12.09 -2.62 -9.50
C PHE A 113 10.94 -1.63 -9.26
N GLY A 114 10.26 -1.69 -8.11
CA GLY A 114 9.11 -0.83 -7.78
C GLY A 114 7.79 -1.29 -8.40
N GLN A 115 7.72 -2.50 -8.96
CA GLN A 115 6.46 -3.08 -9.44
C GLN A 115 5.64 -3.57 -8.25
N ILE A 116 4.33 -3.30 -8.26
CA ILE A 116 3.43 -3.68 -7.18
C ILE A 116 3.21 -5.19 -7.21
N ILE A 117 3.60 -5.87 -6.13
CA ILE A 117 3.33 -7.29 -5.90
C ILE A 117 1.94 -7.43 -5.28
N TYR A 118 1.64 -6.58 -4.30
CA TYR A 118 0.42 -6.63 -3.50
C TYR A 118 0.11 -5.24 -2.98
N ASP A 119 -1.12 -4.79 -3.15
CA ASP A 119 -1.64 -3.54 -2.59
C ASP A 119 -3.11 -3.77 -2.26
N VAL A 120 -3.45 -3.77 -0.97
CA VAL A 120 -4.78 -4.17 -0.49
C VAL A 120 -5.15 -3.48 0.80
N PHE A 121 -6.44 -3.25 1.00
CA PHE A 121 -7.01 -2.83 2.27
C PHE A 121 -7.39 -4.04 3.13
N ALA A 122 -7.21 -3.93 4.44
CA ALA A 122 -7.47 -5.02 5.38
C ALA A 122 -8.66 -4.71 6.28
N TYR A 123 -9.63 -5.62 6.35
CA TYR A 123 -10.73 -5.54 7.30
C TYR A 123 -10.59 -6.59 8.40
N TYR A 124 -11.25 -6.31 9.53
CA TYR A 124 -11.31 -7.18 10.69
C TYR A 124 -12.78 -7.52 10.97
N ASP A 125 -13.04 -8.77 11.32
CA ASP A 125 -14.35 -9.18 11.82
C ASP A 125 -14.65 -8.51 13.17
N GLU A 126 -15.92 -8.52 13.57
CA GLU A 126 -16.31 -8.01 14.88
C GLU A 126 -15.69 -8.85 16.00
N GLU A 127 -14.93 -8.19 16.88
CA GLU A 127 -14.22 -8.82 17.98
C GLU A 127 -14.76 -8.27 19.31
N PRO A 128 -15.20 -9.12 20.26
CA PRO A 128 -15.69 -8.67 21.55
C PRO A 128 -14.67 -7.79 22.31
N GLY A 129 -15.13 -6.66 22.85
CA GLY A 129 -14.30 -5.72 23.61
C GLY A 129 -13.30 -4.93 22.74
N LYS A 130 -13.46 -4.94 21.41
CA LYS A 130 -12.65 -4.14 20.48
C LYS A 130 -13.53 -3.24 19.62
N ILE A 131 -13.14 -1.97 19.54
CA ILE A 131 -13.89 -0.96 18.78
C ILE A 131 -12.95 -0.37 17.73
N LEU A 132 -13.24 -0.61 16.45
CA LEU A 132 -12.47 -0.05 15.36
C LEU A 132 -12.77 1.45 15.19
N SER A 133 -11.74 2.22 14.90
CA SER A 133 -11.84 3.61 14.50
C SER A 133 -10.77 3.95 13.46
N LEU A 134 -11.02 4.96 12.64
CA LEU A 134 -9.99 5.50 11.76
C LEU A 134 -9.00 6.36 12.56
N PRO A 135 -7.77 6.52 12.06
CA PRO A 135 -6.85 7.54 12.56
C PRO A 135 -7.45 8.95 12.43
N HIS A 136 -6.84 9.91 13.13
CA HIS A 136 -7.28 11.30 13.00
C HIS A 136 -7.09 11.74 11.54
N ALA A 137 -8.06 12.47 10.98
CA ALA A 137 -8.04 12.85 9.57
C ALA A 137 -6.78 13.63 9.21
N GLU A 138 -6.25 14.43 10.14
CA GLU A 138 -5.00 15.21 9.98
C GLU A 138 -3.75 14.37 9.73
N LEU A 139 -3.79 13.06 10.01
CA LEU A 139 -2.66 12.17 9.75
C LEU A 139 -2.59 11.71 8.29
N ASN A 140 -3.64 11.99 7.49
CA ASN A 140 -3.68 11.73 6.04
C ASN A 140 -3.21 10.32 5.61
N LEU A 141 -3.42 9.30 6.45
CA LEU A 141 -2.98 7.90 6.25
C LEU A 141 -3.76 7.15 5.15
N ASP A 142 -4.47 7.86 4.27
CA ASP A 142 -5.10 7.30 3.07
C ASP A 142 -5.96 6.03 3.27
N VAL A 143 -6.62 5.92 4.43
CA VAL A 143 -7.52 4.82 4.78
C VAL A 143 -8.84 5.43 5.24
N TYR A 144 -9.90 5.17 4.47
CA TYR A 144 -11.27 5.57 4.80
C TYR A 144 -12.14 4.35 5.06
N TRP A 145 -13.26 4.55 5.77
CA TRP A 145 -14.21 3.47 6.08
C TRP A 145 -14.67 2.72 4.84
N ARG A 146 -14.80 3.43 3.70
CA ARG A 146 -15.19 2.81 2.44
C ARG A 146 -14.18 1.79 1.93
N ASP A 147 -12.90 2.00 2.19
CA ASP A 147 -11.85 1.14 1.66
C ASP A 147 -11.74 -0.16 2.45
N LEU A 148 -12.22 -0.15 3.68
CA LEU A 148 -12.24 -1.30 4.58
C LEU A 148 -13.45 -2.21 4.37
N TRP A 149 -14.32 -1.92 3.40
CA TRP A 149 -15.46 -2.77 3.08
C TRP A 149 -15.06 -3.95 2.18
N PRO A 150 -15.46 -5.20 2.52
CA PRO A 150 -15.20 -6.37 1.67
C PRO A 150 -15.75 -6.19 0.26
N GLU A 151 -16.89 -5.53 0.10
CA GLU A 151 -17.50 -5.24 -1.21
C GLU A 151 -16.69 -4.27 -2.06
N ASN A 152 -15.82 -3.48 -1.44
CA ASN A 152 -14.82 -2.62 -2.08
C ASN A 152 -13.45 -3.31 -2.21
N GLY A 153 -13.39 -4.63 -2.08
CA GLY A 153 -12.19 -5.42 -2.30
C GLY A 153 -11.24 -5.49 -1.10
N ALA A 154 -11.64 -4.99 0.07
CA ALA A 154 -10.89 -5.23 1.30
C ALA A 154 -10.83 -6.74 1.59
N ARG A 155 -9.68 -7.21 2.06
CA ARG A 155 -9.47 -8.62 2.41
C ARG A 155 -9.46 -8.81 3.92
N PRO A 156 -9.95 -9.95 4.43
CA PRO A 156 -9.89 -10.19 5.87
C PRO A 156 -8.42 -10.30 6.28
N ILE A 157 -8.08 -9.76 7.45
CA ILE A 157 -6.69 -9.67 7.91
C ILE A 157 -5.93 -11.02 7.85
N TRP A 158 -6.59 -12.14 8.16
CA TRP A 158 -5.94 -13.46 8.12
C TRP A 158 -5.45 -13.84 6.71
N GLU A 159 -6.17 -13.42 5.66
CA GLU A 159 -5.79 -13.66 4.27
C GLU A 159 -4.61 -12.76 3.88
N VAL A 160 -4.69 -11.48 4.26
CA VAL A 160 -3.62 -10.49 4.08
C VAL A 160 -2.33 -11.00 4.74
N GLU A 161 -2.38 -11.36 6.01
CA GLU A 161 -1.23 -11.92 6.75
C GLU A 161 -0.69 -13.19 6.11
N ASN A 162 -1.54 -14.09 5.61
CA ASN A 162 -1.09 -15.30 4.95
C ASN A 162 -0.33 -15.00 3.64
N ASN A 163 -0.84 -14.06 2.84
CA ASN A 163 -0.18 -13.62 1.61
C ASN A 163 1.17 -12.95 1.91
N VAL A 164 1.20 -12.02 2.89
CA VAL A 164 2.42 -11.36 3.35
C VAL A 164 3.44 -12.39 3.85
N ARG A 165 3.04 -13.33 4.72
CA ARG A 165 3.91 -14.42 5.22
C ARG A 165 4.53 -15.23 4.08
N ASN A 166 3.76 -15.54 3.04
CA ASN A 166 4.28 -16.29 1.90
C ASN A 166 5.29 -15.47 1.10
N MET A 167 5.06 -14.17 0.92
CA MET A 167 6.05 -13.27 0.29
C MET A 167 7.33 -13.17 1.13
N MET A 168 7.22 -13.02 2.46
CA MET A 168 8.38 -12.98 3.37
C MET A 168 9.19 -14.29 3.36
N ARG A 169 8.57 -15.43 3.05
CA ARG A 169 9.26 -16.73 2.89
C ARG A 169 9.98 -16.86 1.55
N CYS A 170 9.54 -16.14 0.52
CA CYS A 170 10.12 -16.18 -0.81
C CYS A 170 11.27 -15.17 -0.96
N ALA A 171 11.15 -13.99 -0.36
CA ALA A 171 12.19 -12.97 -0.33
C ALA A 171 13.27 -13.28 0.72
N LYS A 172 14.45 -12.66 0.55
CA LYS A 172 15.56 -12.73 1.51
C LYS A 172 15.62 -11.49 2.39
N ILE A 173 15.25 -10.33 1.84
CA ILE A 173 15.29 -9.04 2.51
C ILE A 173 13.94 -8.35 2.29
N VAL A 174 13.37 -7.79 3.37
CA VAL A 174 12.31 -6.81 3.32
C VAL A 174 12.85 -5.46 3.76
N VAL A 175 12.60 -4.45 2.96
CA VAL A 175 13.02 -3.08 3.19
C VAL A 175 11.81 -2.24 3.62
N GLY A 176 11.98 -1.39 4.62
CA GLY A 176 10.99 -0.39 4.99
C GLY A 176 11.65 0.92 5.43
N HIS A 177 10.81 1.86 5.88
CA HIS A 177 11.26 3.11 6.48
C HIS A 177 10.53 3.30 7.81
N ALA A 178 11.26 3.27 8.94
CA ALA A 178 10.67 3.10 10.27
C ALA A 178 9.85 1.79 10.40
N ILE A 179 10.31 0.72 9.75
CA ILE A 179 9.58 -0.53 9.47
C ILE A 179 9.13 -1.28 10.74
N ALA A 180 9.72 -0.98 11.89
CA ALA A 180 9.27 -1.52 13.18
C ALA A 180 7.79 -1.20 13.46
N ASN A 181 7.31 -0.04 12.99
CA ASN A 181 5.91 0.36 13.11
C ASN A 181 4.97 -0.47 12.25
N ASP A 182 5.43 -0.88 11.07
CA ASP A 182 4.68 -1.76 10.18
C ASP A 182 4.66 -3.19 10.70
N ILE A 183 5.81 -3.69 11.17
CA ILE A 183 5.91 -5.08 11.64
C ILE A 183 5.06 -5.33 12.89
N LYS A 184 5.00 -4.36 13.83
CA LYS A 184 4.29 -4.55 15.11
C LYS A 184 2.78 -4.74 14.99
N VAL A 185 2.17 -4.39 13.86
CA VAL A 185 0.72 -4.53 13.65
C VAL A 185 0.31 -5.88 13.07
N PHE A 186 1.28 -6.73 12.74
CA PHE A 186 1.07 -8.10 12.29
C PHE A 186 1.16 -9.09 13.45
N SER A 187 0.52 -10.24 13.29
CA SER A 187 0.66 -11.39 14.17
C SER A 187 2.11 -11.88 14.23
N GLU A 188 2.47 -12.53 15.35
CA GLU A 188 3.78 -13.17 15.50
C GLU A 188 4.06 -14.18 14.36
N GLY A 189 5.32 -14.30 13.95
CA GLY A 189 5.73 -15.24 12.90
C GLY A 189 5.69 -14.75 11.46
N ILE A 190 5.12 -13.57 11.17
CA ILE A 190 5.04 -13.05 9.79
C ILE A 190 6.42 -12.72 9.22
N PHE A 191 7.28 -12.08 10.03
CA PHE A 191 8.59 -11.56 9.60
C PHE A 191 9.80 -12.34 10.17
N GLU A 192 9.59 -13.49 10.80
CA GLU A 192 10.66 -14.22 11.51
C GLU A 192 11.78 -14.77 10.60
N ARG A 193 11.49 -15.01 9.32
CA ARG A 193 12.41 -15.71 8.39
C ARG A 193 13.06 -14.82 7.36
N ILE A 194 12.89 -13.51 7.49
CA ILE A 194 13.38 -12.52 6.52
C ILE A 194 14.33 -11.54 7.20
N ALA A 195 15.37 -11.10 6.48
CA ALA A 195 16.20 -10.00 6.95
C ALA A 195 15.44 -8.68 6.77
N VAL A 196 15.38 -7.87 7.82
CA VAL A 196 14.70 -6.58 7.80
C VAL A 196 15.74 -5.48 7.66
N HIS A 197 15.56 -4.60 6.67
CA HIS A 197 16.41 -3.43 6.46
C HIS A 197 15.56 -2.15 6.54
N ASP A 198 15.98 -1.24 7.41
CA ASP A 198 15.30 0.02 7.65
C ASP A 198 16.13 1.19 7.11
N THR A 199 15.59 1.85 6.10
CA THR A 199 16.24 3.00 5.45
C THR A 199 16.34 4.22 6.38
N GLN A 200 15.47 4.35 7.39
CA GLN A 200 15.54 5.43 8.37
C GLN A 200 16.78 5.31 9.27
N LEU A 201 17.26 4.08 9.50
CA LEU A 201 18.41 3.79 10.36
C LEU A 201 19.76 3.98 9.67
N HIS A 202 19.78 4.39 8.40
CA HIS A 202 21.02 4.59 7.66
C HIS A 202 21.80 5.81 8.16
N GLU A 203 22.92 5.56 8.83
CA GLU A 203 23.72 6.55 9.58
C GLU A 203 24.09 7.84 8.80
N PRO A 204 24.57 7.79 7.55
CA PRO A 204 24.80 8.99 6.75
C PRO A 204 23.57 9.90 6.66
N TRP A 205 22.40 9.35 6.37
CA TRP A 205 21.16 10.13 6.23
C TRP A 205 20.64 10.65 7.56
N ARG A 206 20.83 9.88 8.65
CA ARG A 206 20.50 10.34 10.01
C ARG A 206 21.30 11.57 10.41
N LYS A 207 22.59 11.61 10.05
CA LYS A 207 23.48 12.74 10.37
C LYS A 207 23.21 13.97 9.51
N GLU A 208 22.90 13.75 8.24
CA GLU A 208 22.73 14.85 7.28
C GLU A 208 21.31 15.44 7.27
N TYR A 209 20.29 14.59 7.38
CA TYR A 209 18.88 14.99 7.23
C TYR A 209 18.03 14.77 8.50
N GLY A 210 18.57 14.08 9.51
CA GLY A 210 17.88 13.87 10.77
C GLY A 210 17.84 15.14 11.62
N LYS A 211 16.69 15.43 12.22
CA LYS A 211 16.54 16.53 13.18
C LYS A 211 16.70 16.02 14.61
N ALA A 212 17.26 16.85 15.49
CA ALA A 212 17.31 16.56 16.91
C ALA A 212 15.88 16.46 17.51
N PRO A 213 15.69 15.69 18.60
CA PRO A 213 16.70 14.90 19.32
C PRO A 213 16.93 13.49 18.75
N GLN A 214 15.98 12.90 18.02
CA GLN A 214 16.06 11.48 17.61
C GLN A 214 16.95 11.24 16.38
N HIS A 215 17.22 12.27 15.58
CA HIS A 215 17.99 12.19 14.33
C HIS A 215 17.45 11.10 13.38
N MET A 216 16.11 11.03 13.28
CA MET A 216 15.39 10.11 12.40
C MET A 216 14.73 10.93 11.28
N PRO A 217 15.29 10.95 10.06
CA PRO A 217 14.70 11.70 8.96
C PRO A 217 13.37 11.07 8.54
N LYS A 218 12.40 11.90 8.13
CA LYS A 218 11.14 11.44 7.54
C LYS A 218 11.39 10.94 6.11
N LEU A 219 10.57 10.00 5.63
CA LEU A 219 10.66 9.47 4.27
C LEU A 219 10.56 10.59 3.22
N ALA A 220 9.58 11.50 3.35
CA ALA A 220 9.40 12.64 2.46
C ALA A 220 10.63 13.55 2.37
N VAL A 221 11.36 13.74 3.48
CA VAL A 221 12.61 14.53 3.50
C VAL A 221 13.67 13.82 2.65
N LEU A 222 13.90 12.53 2.89
CA LEU A 222 14.88 11.77 2.12
C LEU A 222 14.50 11.66 0.64
N ALA A 223 13.24 11.43 0.32
CA ALA A 223 12.75 11.39 -1.06
C ALA A 223 13.00 12.73 -1.78
N CYS A 224 12.72 13.85 -1.11
CA CYS A 224 12.95 15.18 -1.65
C CYS A 224 14.43 15.44 -1.93
N TYR A 225 15.30 15.22 -0.95
CA TYR A 225 16.73 15.55 -1.08
C TYR A 225 17.51 14.55 -1.93
N LEU A 226 17.25 13.25 -1.77
CA LEU A 226 18.07 12.19 -2.36
C LEU A 226 17.52 11.64 -3.67
N LEU A 227 16.19 11.71 -3.87
CA LEU A 227 15.51 11.21 -5.06
C LEU A 227 14.90 12.32 -5.93
N ARG A 228 14.91 13.58 -5.47
CA ARG A 228 14.24 14.72 -6.13
C ARG A 228 12.76 14.47 -6.37
N LYS A 229 12.10 13.80 -5.42
CA LYS A 229 10.67 13.49 -5.46
C LYS A 229 9.94 14.11 -4.29
N HIS A 230 8.85 14.80 -4.59
CA HIS A 230 7.87 15.22 -3.61
C HIS A 230 6.85 14.09 -3.47
N ILE A 231 6.73 13.57 -2.25
CA ILE A 231 5.79 12.51 -1.87
C ILE A 231 5.05 12.97 -0.62
N GLN A 232 3.93 12.35 -0.28
CA GLN A 232 3.15 12.69 0.94
C GLN A 232 2.72 14.17 1.01
N SER A 233 2.54 14.83 -0.14
CA SER A 233 2.22 16.28 -0.19
C SER A 233 0.76 16.59 0.12
N ASP A 234 -0.16 15.72 -0.32
CA ASP A 234 -1.60 15.83 -0.07
C ASP A 234 -2.07 14.69 0.85
N GLU A 235 -1.98 13.45 0.38
CA GLU A 235 -2.30 12.23 1.11
C GLU A 235 -1.09 11.28 1.09
N HIS A 236 -0.94 10.47 2.14
CA HIS A 236 0.05 9.39 2.14
C HIS A 236 -0.37 8.32 1.14
N SER A 237 0.57 7.63 0.53
CA SER A 237 0.24 6.48 -0.29
C SER A 237 1.27 5.40 -0.03
N SER A 238 0.87 4.36 0.70
CA SER A 238 1.76 3.21 0.93
C SER A 238 2.43 2.66 -0.33
N VAL A 239 1.81 2.77 -1.51
CA VAL A 239 2.45 2.38 -2.79
C VAL A 239 3.60 3.33 -3.15
N GLU A 240 3.38 4.64 -3.05
CA GLU A 240 4.40 5.66 -3.28
C GLU A 240 5.55 5.51 -2.26
N ASP A 241 5.20 5.30 -1.00
CA ASP A 241 6.14 5.21 0.12
C ASP A 241 6.98 3.93 0.05
N ALA A 242 6.38 2.77 -0.27
CA ALA A 242 7.13 1.54 -0.51
C ALA A 242 8.09 1.67 -1.72
N ARG A 243 7.69 2.39 -2.77
CA ARG A 243 8.55 2.67 -3.93
C ARG A 243 9.69 3.62 -3.58
N ALA A 244 9.41 4.71 -2.87
CA ALA A 244 10.42 5.66 -2.43
C ALA A 244 11.44 4.97 -1.52
N THR A 245 10.97 4.14 -0.60
CA THR A 245 11.79 3.31 0.27
C THR A 245 12.70 2.36 -0.52
N MET A 246 12.17 1.64 -1.51
CA MET A 246 12.98 0.78 -2.37
C MET A 246 14.04 1.58 -3.15
N LEU A 247 13.70 2.76 -3.67
CA LEU A 247 14.64 3.63 -4.37
C LEU A 247 15.75 4.15 -3.44
N LEU A 248 15.41 4.52 -2.21
CA LEU A 248 16.40 4.91 -1.19
C LEU A 248 17.33 3.74 -0.88
N PHE A 249 16.78 2.56 -0.61
CA PHE A 249 17.60 1.37 -0.36
C PHE A 249 18.58 1.10 -1.50
N ARG A 250 18.11 1.12 -2.76
CA ARG A 250 18.96 0.94 -3.95
C ARG A 250 20.04 2.01 -4.10
N LYS A 251 19.81 3.22 -3.59
CA LYS A 251 20.77 4.33 -3.66
C LYS A 251 22.04 4.05 -2.84
N ASP A 252 21.92 3.36 -1.70
CA ASP A 252 23.06 3.01 -0.85
C ASP A 252 22.98 1.56 -0.33
N GLU A 253 22.61 0.65 -1.22
CA GLU A 253 22.31 -0.76 -0.93
C GLU A 253 23.49 -1.44 -0.22
N ALA A 254 24.70 -1.25 -0.75
CA ALA A 254 25.90 -1.88 -0.22
C ALA A 254 26.20 -1.44 1.24
N ALA A 255 26.03 -0.16 1.57
CA ALA A 255 26.28 0.32 2.92
C ALA A 255 25.17 -0.11 3.90
N ILE A 256 23.91 -0.09 3.46
CA ILE A 256 22.77 -0.55 4.27
C ILE A 256 22.92 -2.05 4.57
N GLU A 257 23.18 -2.88 3.57
CA GLU A 257 23.39 -4.32 3.78
C GLU A 257 24.63 -4.60 4.65
N ALA A 258 25.71 -3.84 4.49
CA ALA A 258 26.90 -4.02 5.33
C ALA A 258 26.63 -3.66 6.81
N ALA A 259 25.80 -2.65 7.07
CA ALA A 259 25.47 -2.19 8.41
C ALA A 259 24.38 -3.02 9.09
N GLN A 260 23.39 -3.48 8.32
CA GLN A 260 22.17 -4.11 8.83
C GLN A 260 22.07 -5.61 8.48
N GLY A 261 22.95 -6.11 7.63
CA GLY A 261 23.06 -7.53 7.31
C GLY A 261 23.54 -8.36 8.51
N PRO A 262 23.44 -9.69 8.42
CA PRO A 262 23.92 -10.57 9.48
C PRO A 262 25.41 -10.29 9.75
N ARG A 263 25.75 -10.01 11.02
CA ARG A 263 27.15 -9.82 11.41
C ARG A 263 27.95 -11.03 10.97
N ARG A 264 28.84 -10.85 10.00
CA ARG A 264 29.80 -11.87 9.58
C ARG A 264 30.80 -12.08 10.72
N ASN A 265 30.45 -12.89 11.71
CA ASN A 265 31.47 -13.54 12.53
C ASN A 265 32.24 -14.44 11.57
N GLY A 266 33.51 -14.12 11.35
CA GLY A 266 34.35 -14.65 10.27
C GLY A 266 34.30 -16.16 10.14
N VAL A 267 33.49 -16.65 9.21
CA VAL A 267 33.58 -18.00 8.65
C VAL A 267 33.48 -17.85 7.14
N SER A 268 34.55 -18.23 6.44
CA SER A 268 34.58 -18.26 4.98
C SER A 268 33.66 -19.39 4.49
N MET A 269 32.52 -19.03 3.88
CA MET A 269 31.64 -20.00 3.23
C MET A 269 32.13 -20.24 1.80
N LYS A 270 32.50 -21.49 1.51
CA LYS A 270 32.56 -22.01 0.14
C LYS A 270 31.12 -22.14 -0.38
N VAL A 271 30.87 -21.61 -1.57
CA VAL A 271 29.57 -21.71 -2.25
C VAL A 271 29.48 -23.10 -2.91
N GLU A 272 28.60 -23.95 -2.39
CA GLU A 272 28.08 -25.11 -3.13
C GLU A 272 26.64 -24.82 -3.55
N VAL A 273 26.38 -24.92 -4.85
CA VAL A 273 25.06 -24.68 -5.45
C VAL A 273 24.34 -26.03 -5.56
N GLY A 274 23.39 -26.30 -4.66
CA GLY A 274 22.56 -27.50 -4.67
C GLY A 274 21.24 -27.32 -5.44
N PRO A 275 20.73 -28.33 -6.17
CA PRO A 275 19.58 -28.24 -7.06
C PRO A 275 18.25 -28.37 -6.30
N SER A 276 17.84 -27.32 -5.58
CA SER A 276 16.61 -27.38 -4.75
C SER A 276 15.40 -26.65 -5.36
N LEU A 277 15.59 -25.83 -6.41
CA LEU A 277 14.51 -25.02 -7.00
C LEU A 277 13.69 -25.76 -8.07
N LEU A 278 14.27 -26.75 -8.76
CA LEU A 278 13.57 -27.47 -9.84
C LEU A 278 12.47 -28.41 -9.32
N ILE A 279 12.62 -28.93 -8.09
CA ILE A 279 11.70 -29.92 -7.51
C ILE A 279 10.42 -29.26 -6.97
N ILE A 280 10.49 -28.00 -6.52
CA ILE A 280 9.33 -27.27 -6.02
C ILE A 280 8.41 -26.86 -7.19
N LEU A 281 8.98 -26.41 -8.31
CA LEU A 281 8.21 -25.98 -9.49
C LEU A 281 7.40 -27.13 -10.13
N VAL A 282 7.93 -28.36 -10.11
CA VAL A 282 7.27 -29.54 -10.71
C VAL A 282 6.12 -30.07 -9.84
N ARG A 283 6.08 -29.79 -8.53
CA ARG A 283 5.00 -30.25 -7.64
C ARG A 283 3.77 -29.36 -7.69
N THR A 284 3.92 -28.04 -7.89
CA THR A 284 2.80 -27.10 -7.88
C THR A 284 1.92 -27.18 -9.15
N LEU A 285 2.47 -27.69 -10.26
CA LEU A 285 1.75 -27.84 -11.54
C LEU A 285 0.83 -29.08 -11.61
N ARG A 286 0.76 -29.93 -10.58
CA ARG A 286 -0.09 -31.13 -10.57
C ARG A 286 -1.43 -30.99 -9.82
N THR A 287 -1.67 -29.88 -9.12
CA THR A 287 -2.82 -29.74 -8.22
C THR A 287 -3.97 -28.87 -8.74
N TYR A 288 -3.88 -28.30 -9.95
CA TYR A 288 -4.97 -27.51 -10.53
C TYR A 288 -5.39 -28.08 -11.90
N PRO A 289 -6.61 -28.64 -12.03
CA PRO A 289 -7.12 -29.14 -13.29
C PRO A 289 -7.57 -27.96 -14.16
N TRP A 290 -6.74 -27.58 -15.13
CA TRP A 290 -7.09 -26.63 -16.18
C TRP A 290 -8.10 -27.28 -17.15
N ARG A 291 -9.28 -26.66 -17.31
CA ARG A 291 -10.16 -26.90 -18.46
C ARG A 291 -9.64 -26.12 -19.67
N PRO A 292 -9.59 -26.69 -20.88
CA PRO A 292 -9.19 -25.94 -22.07
C PRO A 292 -10.38 -25.18 -22.66
N LEU A 293 -10.23 -23.85 -22.79
CA LEU A 293 -11.00 -23.03 -23.73
C LEU A 293 -10.30 -23.15 -25.08
N ALA A 294 -10.79 -24.06 -25.91
CA ALA A 294 -10.56 -24.05 -27.34
C ALA A 294 -11.60 -23.14 -27.98
N GLU A 295 -11.16 -22.06 -28.63
CA GLU A 295 -11.78 -21.35 -29.77
C GLU A 295 -11.29 -19.91 -29.84
N ILE A 296 -10.09 -19.68 -30.40
CA ILE A 296 -9.80 -18.55 -31.30
C ILE A 296 -8.71 -19.03 -32.28
N GLU A 297 -9.11 -19.83 -33.27
CA GLU A 297 -8.33 -19.96 -34.51
C GLU A 297 -9.08 -19.22 -35.61
N ARG A 298 -8.51 -18.08 -36.05
CA ARG A 298 -8.40 -17.62 -37.44
C ARG A 298 -7.97 -16.16 -37.47
N GLY A 299 -6.71 -15.93 -37.81
CA GLY A 299 -6.16 -14.59 -38.00
C GLY A 299 -4.66 -14.61 -38.30
N SER A 300 -4.30 -15.13 -39.49
CA SER A 300 -3.06 -14.80 -40.24
C SER A 300 -1.72 -14.84 -39.47
N TYR A 301 -1.13 -16.04 -39.43
CA TYR A 301 0.30 -16.26 -39.21
C TYR A 301 1.12 -15.71 -40.39
N ASN A 302 2.05 -14.76 -40.12
CA ASN A 302 3.01 -14.24 -41.09
C ASN A 302 4.44 -14.71 -40.70
N PRO A 303 5.06 -15.64 -41.45
CA PRO A 303 6.34 -16.24 -41.09
C PRO A 303 7.58 -15.37 -41.42
N GLU A 304 7.43 -14.14 -41.93
CA GLU A 304 8.58 -13.30 -42.28
C GLU A 304 9.13 -12.42 -41.15
N PHE A 305 8.49 -12.38 -39.98
CA PHE A 305 8.94 -11.55 -38.85
C PHE A 305 9.91 -12.24 -37.87
N ASP A 306 10.22 -13.53 -38.05
CA ASP A 306 11.02 -14.32 -37.10
C ASP A 306 12.45 -14.61 -37.57
N ARG A 307 13.02 -13.75 -38.42
CA ARG A 307 14.44 -13.86 -38.87
C ARG A 307 15.36 -12.73 -38.42
N ALA A 308 14.88 -11.78 -37.61
CA ALA A 308 15.75 -10.83 -36.92
C ALA A 308 15.61 -11.07 -35.42
N GLY A 309 16.54 -11.82 -34.83
CA GLY A 309 16.58 -12.08 -33.41
C GLY A 309 16.75 -10.79 -32.61
N SER A 310 15.64 -10.19 -32.17
CA SER A 310 15.63 -9.15 -31.15
C SER A 310 15.32 -9.77 -29.79
N ARG A 311 16.22 -10.63 -29.31
CA ARG A 311 16.34 -10.87 -27.85
C ARG A 311 16.96 -9.60 -27.27
N VAL A 312 16.12 -8.63 -26.92
CA VAL A 312 16.54 -7.57 -26.01
C VAL A 312 16.94 -8.29 -24.73
N SER A 313 18.25 -8.36 -24.47
CA SER A 313 18.75 -8.99 -23.25
C SER A 313 18.14 -8.27 -22.05
N PHE A 314 17.89 -8.99 -20.95
CA PHE A 314 17.42 -8.39 -19.69
C PHE A 314 18.25 -7.16 -19.31
N ARG A 315 19.54 -7.17 -19.61
CA ARG A 315 20.47 -6.05 -19.44
C ARG A 315 20.13 -4.83 -20.30
N ALA A 316 19.76 -5.02 -21.56
CA ALA A 316 19.35 -3.93 -22.46
C ALA A 316 17.99 -3.33 -22.05
N ALA A 317 17.06 -4.15 -21.54
CA ALA A 317 15.80 -3.66 -20.97
C ALA A 317 16.06 -2.86 -19.68
N GLN A 318 16.98 -3.33 -18.83
CA GLN A 318 17.41 -2.65 -17.61
C GLN A 318 18.11 -1.32 -17.91
N GLU A 319 19.00 -1.28 -18.90
CA GLU A 319 19.69 -0.06 -19.33
C GLU A 319 18.73 0.96 -19.95
N THR A 320 17.68 0.49 -20.64
CA THR A 320 16.63 1.36 -21.19
C THR A 320 15.73 1.93 -20.10
N LEU A 321 15.39 1.14 -19.07
CA LEU A 321 14.63 1.62 -17.90
C LEU A 321 15.45 2.60 -17.06
N ASP A 322 16.72 2.29 -16.79
CA ASP A 322 17.61 3.19 -16.06
C ASP A 322 17.88 4.48 -16.85
N TRP A 323 17.91 4.42 -18.19
CA TRP A 323 17.97 5.61 -19.05
C TRP A 323 16.66 6.42 -18.95
N ALA A 324 15.50 5.78 -19.05
CA ALA A 324 14.20 6.44 -18.94
C ALA A 324 14.01 7.13 -17.57
N TYR A 325 14.44 6.48 -16.47
CA TYR A 325 14.37 7.07 -15.14
C TYR A 325 15.36 8.23 -14.91
N ARG A 326 16.50 8.25 -15.61
CA ARG A 326 17.45 9.37 -15.57
C ARG A 326 17.04 10.57 -16.43
N HIS A 327 16.10 10.40 -17.35
CA HIS A 327 15.68 11.40 -18.33
C HIS A 327 14.19 11.76 -18.23
N LEU A 328 13.54 11.43 -17.12
CA LEU A 328 12.31 12.10 -16.71
C LEU A 328 12.71 13.51 -16.23
N ASP A 329 12.76 14.44 -17.18
CA ASP A 329 12.88 15.91 -17.07
C ASP A 329 12.17 16.42 -15.80
N GLU A 330 12.78 16.98 -14.74
CA GLU A 330 13.73 18.10 -14.55
C GLU A 330 13.26 19.51 -14.92
N SER A 331 12.08 19.68 -15.53
CA SER A 331 11.47 21.02 -15.65
C SER A 331 9.96 20.99 -15.47
N GLU A 332 9.47 21.88 -14.58
CA GLU A 332 8.05 22.30 -14.35
C GLU A 332 7.46 22.04 -12.94
N SER A 333 8.24 21.88 -11.87
CA SER A 333 7.63 21.96 -10.52
C SER A 333 7.41 23.40 -10.05
N GLY A 334 8.10 24.42 -10.57
CA GLY A 334 7.87 25.83 -10.23
C GLY A 334 8.03 26.23 -8.75
N TYR A 335 8.38 25.30 -7.86
CA TYR A 335 8.51 25.51 -6.42
C TYR A 335 9.98 25.71 -6.02
N ARG A 336 10.24 26.73 -5.20
CA ARG A 336 11.57 27.00 -4.65
C ARG A 336 11.85 26.04 -3.48
N PHE A 337 13.03 25.45 -3.48
CA PHE A 337 13.52 24.47 -2.50
C PHE A 337 13.59 24.99 -1.05
N ASP A 338 13.50 26.31 -0.83
CA ASP A 338 13.69 26.95 0.47
C ASP A 338 12.42 26.96 1.37
N ASP A 339 11.25 26.57 0.84
CA ASP A 339 9.97 26.70 1.56
C ASP A 339 9.54 25.43 2.35
N MET A 340 10.33 24.35 2.36
CA MET A 340 10.00 23.11 3.10
C MET A 340 10.44 23.12 4.59
N HIS A 341 10.37 24.30 5.22
CA HIS A 341 10.45 24.43 6.68
C HIS A 341 9.04 24.39 7.28
N ASP A 342 8.36 23.25 7.19
CA ASP A 342 7.06 23.09 7.84
C ASP A 342 7.26 22.81 9.35
N GLU A 343 7.01 23.86 10.14
CA GLU A 343 6.78 23.84 11.58
C GLU A 343 5.43 23.19 11.88
N ARG A 344 5.39 21.86 11.85
CA ARG A 344 4.30 21.10 12.48
C ARG A 344 4.87 20.05 13.41
N ASP A 345 5.21 20.53 14.60
CA ASP A 345 5.39 19.74 15.80
C ASP A 345 4.08 19.02 16.10
N VAL A 346 4.08 17.70 15.93
CA VAL A 346 3.13 16.83 16.63
C VAL A 346 3.87 16.40 17.88
N SER A 347 3.48 17.05 18.98
CA SER A 347 3.91 16.77 20.35
C SER A 347 3.87 15.28 20.66
N ASP A 348 4.94 14.83 21.31
CA ASP A 348 5.07 13.56 21.99
C ASP A 348 3.83 13.27 22.86
N ASP A 349 3.15 12.16 22.60
CA ASP A 349 2.31 11.50 23.60
C ASP A 349 3.24 10.93 24.68
N ALA A 350 3.58 11.77 25.65
CA ALA A 350 4.20 11.37 26.89
C ALA A 350 3.20 10.55 27.72
N ASP A 351 3.22 9.23 27.55
CA ASP A 351 2.70 8.31 28.55
C ASP A 351 3.59 8.45 29.80
N GLY A 352 3.07 9.18 30.79
CA GLY A 352 3.69 9.35 32.09
C GLY A 352 3.72 8.03 32.84
N ASP A 353 4.90 7.41 32.90
CA ASP A 353 5.20 6.33 33.83
C ASP A 353 5.43 6.91 35.22
N ASP A 354 4.45 6.64 36.09
CA ASP A 354 4.43 6.93 37.51
C ASP A 354 5.40 5.95 38.23
N PHE A 355 6.64 6.39 38.47
CA PHE A 355 7.63 5.66 39.24
C PHE A 355 8.20 6.54 40.36
N ALA A 356 7.49 6.64 41.50
CA ALA A 356 8.10 7.06 42.76
C ALA A 356 7.24 6.71 43.99
N GLN A 357 7.18 5.43 44.38
CA GLN A 357 7.11 5.06 45.80
C GLN A 357 7.86 3.76 46.03
N LEU A 358 9.10 3.85 46.52
CA LEU A 358 9.71 2.88 47.42
C LEU A 358 10.87 3.57 48.16
N SER A 359 10.53 4.07 49.35
CA SER A 359 11.30 4.04 50.61
C SER A 359 12.77 4.50 50.67
N ALA A 360 12.95 5.39 51.67
CA ALA A 360 14.15 5.72 52.48
C ALA A 360 14.98 6.92 52.02
#